data_AF-A0A922LYX5-F1
#
_entry.id   AF-A0A922LYX5-F1
#
_cell.length_a   1.000
_cell.length_b   1.000
_cell.length_c   1.000
_cell.angle_alpha   90.00
_cell.angle_beta   90.00
_cell.angle_gamma   90.00
#
_symmetry.space_group_name_H-M   'P 1'
#
loop_
_entity.id
_entity.type
_entity.pdbx_description
1 polymer ?
#
loop_
_entity_poly.entity_id
_entity_poly.type
_entity_poly.pdbx_seq_one_letter_code
_entity_poly.pdbx_strand_id
1 'polypeptide(L)'
;MQVYKMIQPFERLLGIQIQKTHSGLLQLLFHGCSEALVSSDEVIVCCCQLRIVNTNRFEVVLCDPPVPDLERLVNHLNWTEDIRSFIIVLRQRFCRYFELAAAVSNKLSSE
;
A
#
# COMPACT_ATOMS: atom_id res chain seq x y z
N MET A 1 14.99 -19.18 -8.50
CA MET A 1 15.20 -19.10 -7.04
C MET A 1 16.24 -18.04 -6.61
N GLN A 2 17.13 -17.56 -7.50
CA GLN A 2 18.10 -16.48 -7.16
C GLN A 2 17.48 -15.08 -7.05
N VAL A 3 16.54 -14.72 -7.93
CA VAL A 3 15.95 -13.37 -7.98
C VAL A 3 15.20 -13.00 -6.68
N TYR A 4 14.39 -13.92 -6.14
CA TYR A 4 13.70 -13.70 -4.86
C TYR A 4 14.66 -13.42 -3.70
N LYS A 5 15.78 -14.14 -3.62
CA LYS A 5 16.80 -13.91 -2.59
C LYS A 5 17.49 -12.55 -2.74
N MET A 6 17.59 -12.02 -3.96
CA MET A 6 18.13 -10.68 -4.22
C MET A 6 17.13 -9.57 -3.88
N ILE A 7 15.82 -9.81 -4.04
CA ILE A 7 14.76 -8.82 -3.81
C ILE A 7 14.42 -8.68 -2.31
N GLN A 8 14.48 -9.78 -1.56
CA GLN A 8 14.04 -9.84 -0.16
C GLN A 8 14.69 -8.77 0.77
N PRO A 9 16.00 -8.45 0.67
CA PRO A 9 16.59 -7.37 1.47
C PRO A 9 15.97 -6.00 1.17
N PHE A 10 15.64 -5.72 -0.09
CA PHE A 10 15.00 -4.46 -0.49
C PHE A 10 13.55 -4.40 -0.01
N GLU A 11 12.81 -5.50 -0.07
CA GLU A 11 11.43 -5.55 0.45
C GLU A 11 11.39 -5.23 1.95
N ARG A 12 12.34 -5.80 2.71
CA ARG A 12 12.50 -5.50 4.14
C ARG A 12 12.90 -4.05 4.39
N LEU A 13 13.88 -3.54 3.64
CA LEU A 13 14.39 -2.17 3.80
C LEU A 13 13.32 -1.12 3.47
N LEU A 14 12.58 -1.34 2.38
CA LEU A 14 11.58 -0.40 1.87
C LEU A 14 10.21 -0.59 2.54
N GLY A 15 10.00 -1.70 3.25
CA GLY A 15 8.72 -2.06 3.83
C GLY A 15 7.65 -2.28 2.77
N ILE A 16 8.01 -2.83 1.61
CA ILE A 16 7.06 -3.13 0.52
C ILE A 16 7.33 -4.51 -0.06
N GLN A 17 6.27 -5.27 -0.31
CA GLN A 17 6.31 -6.47 -1.13
C GLN A 17 5.43 -6.27 -2.36
N ILE A 18 5.95 -6.65 -3.52
CA ILE A 18 5.26 -6.57 -4.79
C ILE A 18 5.13 -7.97 -5.33
N GLN A 19 3.90 -8.47 -5.43
CA GLN A 19 3.64 -9.84 -5.84
C GLN A 19 2.48 -9.95 -6.80
N LYS A 20 2.46 -11.04 -7.57
CA LYS A 20 1.31 -11.41 -8.39
C LYS A 20 0.47 -12.42 -7.61
N THR A 21 -0.82 -12.17 -7.45
CA THR A 21 -1.73 -13.12 -6.79
C THR A 21 -1.96 -14.35 -7.68
N HIS A 22 -2.52 -15.42 -7.09
CA HIS A 22 -2.94 -16.61 -7.85
C HIS A 22 -3.95 -16.29 -8.95
N SER A 23 -4.81 -15.28 -8.73
CA SER A 23 -5.79 -14.76 -9.69
C SER A 23 -5.18 -13.80 -10.72
N GLY A 24 -3.87 -13.57 -10.66
CA GLY A 24 -3.12 -12.76 -11.63
C GLY A 24 -3.14 -11.26 -11.37
N LEU A 25 -3.62 -10.81 -10.21
CA LEU A 25 -3.62 -9.40 -9.83
C LEU A 25 -2.22 -8.97 -9.39
N LEU A 26 -1.88 -7.71 -9.63
CA LEU A 26 -0.72 -7.06 -9.02
C LEU A 26 -1.10 -6.66 -7.60
N GLN A 27 -0.38 -7.15 -6.60
CA GLN A 27 -0.60 -6.83 -5.19
C GLN A 27 0.61 -6.11 -4.62
N LEU A 28 0.34 -4.97 -3.99
CA LEU A 28 1.28 -4.14 -3.27
C LEU A 28 0.97 -4.25 -1.77
N LEU A 29 1.91 -4.77 -0.99
CA LEU A 29 1.79 -4.91 0.45
C LEU A 29 2.77 -3.98 1.14
N PHE A 30 2.27 -3.03 1.93
CA PHE A 30 3.06 -2.04 2.63
C PHE A 30 3.10 -2.36 4.12
N HIS A 31 4.32 -2.40 4.65
CA HIS A 31 4.64 -2.64 6.04
C HIS A 31 5.13 -1.35 6.70
N GLY A 32 4.93 -1.22 8.01
CA GLY A 32 5.39 -0.05 8.77
C GLY A 32 4.70 1.26 8.38
N CYS A 33 3.44 1.20 7.92
CA CYS A 33 2.64 2.40 7.69
C CYS A 33 1.98 2.91 8.98
N SER A 34 1.96 2.12 10.04
CA SER A 34 1.46 2.51 11.37
C SER A 34 2.61 2.43 12.37
N GLU A 35 3.00 3.58 12.94
CA GLU A 35 3.93 3.64 14.09
C GLU A 35 3.19 3.58 15.43
N ALA A 36 1.87 3.84 15.44
CA ALA A 36 1.08 4.01 16.66
C ALA A 36 0.48 2.70 17.21
N LEU A 37 0.40 1.64 16.40
CA LEU A 37 -0.24 0.36 16.77
C LEU A 37 0.76 -0.73 17.16
N VAL A 38 1.98 -0.35 17.56
CA VAL A 38 3.10 -1.24 17.93
C VAL A 38 2.91 -1.88 19.33
N SER A 39 1.78 -1.64 19.99
CA SER A 39 1.42 -2.27 21.26
C SER A 39 0.75 -3.65 21.10
N SER A 40 0.51 -4.10 19.87
CA SER A 40 -0.08 -5.40 19.54
C SER A 40 0.92 -6.23 18.76
N ASP A 41 1.03 -7.53 19.04
CA ASP A 41 1.79 -8.52 18.25
C ASP A 41 1.31 -8.63 16.78
N GLU A 42 0.32 -7.83 16.36
CA GLU A 42 -0.20 -7.77 15.02
C GLU A 42 0.57 -6.79 14.11
N VAL A 43 1.28 -7.37 13.14
CA VAL A 43 1.87 -6.60 12.04
C VAL A 43 0.77 -6.10 11.12
N ILE A 44 0.50 -4.80 11.14
CA ILE A 44 -0.44 -4.18 10.21
C ILE A 44 0.18 -4.10 8.82
N VAL A 45 -0.52 -4.65 7.84
CA VAL A 45 -0.13 -4.65 6.43
C VAL A 45 -1.20 -3.92 5.62
N CYS A 46 -0.80 -2.85 4.93
CA CYS A 46 -1.70 -2.18 3.99
C CYS A 46 -1.61 -2.87 2.63
N CYS A 47 -2.73 -3.04 1.96
CA CYS A 47 -2.85 -3.77 0.72
C CYS A 47 -3.45 -2.88 -0.37
N CYS A 48 -2.90 -2.93 -1.57
CA CYS A 48 -3.54 -2.44 -2.77
C CYS A 48 -3.42 -3.50 -3.87
N GLN A 49 -4.54 -3.89 -4.47
CA GLN A 49 -4.60 -4.83 -5.58
C GLN A 49 -5.07 -4.13 -6.84
N LEU A 50 -4.28 -4.29 -7.90
CA LEU A 50 -4.54 -3.76 -9.22
C LEU A 50 -4.72 -4.90 -10.22
N ARG A 51 -5.70 -4.76 -11.11
CA ARG A 51 -5.86 -5.61 -12.29
C ARG A 51 -5.21 -4.93 -13.49
N ILE A 52 -4.45 -5.68 -14.28
CA ILE A 52 -3.95 -5.19 -15.57
C ILE A 52 -5.03 -5.47 -16.63
N VAL A 53 -5.49 -4.43 -17.31
CA VAL A 53 -6.46 -4.47 -18.42
C VAL A 53 -5.86 -3.80 -19.66
N ASN A 54 -6.35 -4.17 -20.85
CA ASN A 54 -5.95 -3.57 -22.13
C ASN A 54 -4.42 -3.38 -22.27
N THR A 55 -3.69 -4.46 -21.95
CA THR A 55 -2.24 -4.62 -22.12
C THR A 55 -1.35 -3.79 -21.18
N ASN A 56 -1.75 -2.60 -20.72
CA ASN A 56 -0.92 -1.78 -19.81
C ASN A 56 -1.67 -0.79 -18.92
N ARG A 57 -2.98 -0.98 -18.72
CA ARG A 57 -3.79 -0.12 -17.83
C ARG A 57 -4.09 -0.86 -16.54
N PHE A 58 -4.12 -0.13 -15.44
CA PHE A 58 -4.44 -0.63 -14.11
C PHE A 58 -5.86 -0.24 -13.72
N GLU A 59 -6.59 -1.17 -13.11
CA GLU A 59 -7.87 -0.95 -12.45
C GLU A 59 -7.75 -1.36 -10.97
N VAL A 60 -8.38 -0.60 -10.07
CA VAL A 60 -8.43 -0.94 -8.65
C VAL A 60 -9.33 -2.16 -8.44
N VAL A 61 -8.84 -3.14 -7.69
CA VAL A 61 -9.65 -4.28 -7.21
C VAL A 61 -9.91 -4.19 -5.71
N LEU A 62 -8.87 -3.84 -4.94
CA LEU A 62 -8.93 -3.74 -3.49
C LEU A 62 -7.95 -2.68 -3.02
N CYS A 63 -8.32 -1.93 -1.98
CA CYS A 63 -7.38 -1.14 -1.22
C CYS A 63 -7.81 -1.08 0.24
N ASP A 64 -6.91 -1.50 1.12
CA ASP A 64 -7.14 -1.60 2.55
C ASP A 64 -5.90 -1.12 3.31
N PRO A 65 -6.01 -0.09 4.17
CA PRO A 65 -7.20 0.72 4.44
C PRO A 65 -7.65 1.54 3.21
N PRO A 66 -8.89 2.04 3.18
CA PRO A 66 -9.40 2.79 2.03
C PRO A 66 -8.65 4.12 1.83
N VAL A 67 -8.27 4.41 0.58
CA VAL A 67 -7.65 5.68 0.19
C VAL A 67 -8.65 6.50 -0.64
N PRO A 68 -9.12 7.66 -0.15
CA PRO A 68 -10.21 8.41 -0.80
C PRO A 68 -9.93 8.85 -2.24
N ASP A 69 -8.67 9.17 -2.57
CA ASP A 69 -8.27 9.63 -3.90
C ASP A 69 -7.61 8.54 -4.76
N LEU A 70 -7.78 7.26 -4.42
CA LEU A 70 -7.10 6.14 -5.07
C LEU A 70 -7.37 6.06 -6.58
N GLU A 71 -8.63 6.19 -7.01
CA GLU A 71 -8.99 6.17 -8.44
C GLU A 71 -8.24 7.26 -9.22
N ARG A 72 -8.04 8.43 -8.61
CA ARG A 72 -7.25 9.50 -9.23
C ARG A 72 -5.77 9.14 -9.31
N LEU A 73 -5.21 8.49 -8.29
CA LEU A 73 -3.83 8.01 -8.29
C LEU A 73 -3.61 6.95 -9.37
N VAL A 74 -4.54 6.01 -9.54
CA VAL A 74 -4.47 4.97 -10.58
C VAL A 74 -4.64 5.58 -11.97
N ASN A 75 -5.54 6.55 -12.15
CA ASN A 75 -5.64 7.29 -13.41
C ASN A 75 -4.35 8.05 -13.75
N HIS A 76 -3.68 8.63 -12.74
CA HIS A 76 -2.38 9.28 -12.93
C HIS A 76 -1.29 8.26 -13.30
N LEU A 77 -1.20 7.13 -12.59
CA LEU A 77 -0.30 6.01 -12.94
C LEU A 77 -0.51 5.57 -14.39
N ASN A 78 -1.76 5.40 -14.80
CA ASN A 78 -2.11 4.98 -16.14
C ASN A 78 -1.78 6.01 -17.23
N TRP A 79 -1.56 7.28 -16.86
CA TRP A 79 -1.21 8.35 -17.78
C TRP A 79 0.30 8.59 -17.84
N THR A 80 0.99 8.46 -16.72
CA THR A 80 2.44 8.74 -16.60
C THR A 80 3.31 7.49 -16.69
N GLU A 81 2.74 6.31 -16.49
CA GLU A 81 3.43 5.04 -16.32
C GLU A 81 4.46 5.04 -15.16
N ASP A 82 4.42 6.04 -14.27
CA ASP A 82 5.37 6.19 -13.15
C ASP A 82 4.88 5.41 -11.91
N ILE A 83 5.14 4.10 -11.92
CA ILE A 83 4.81 3.22 -10.79
C ILE A 83 5.54 3.57 -9.50
N ARG A 84 6.74 4.15 -9.60
CA ARG A 84 7.53 4.55 -8.43
C ARG A 84 6.82 5.71 -7.71
N SER A 85 6.42 6.74 -8.43
CA SER A 85 5.68 7.86 -7.85
C SER A 85 4.33 7.41 -7.27
N PHE A 86 3.62 6.51 -7.96
CA PHE A 86 2.40 5.91 -7.44
C PHE A 86 2.60 5.20 -6.09
N ILE A 87 3.63 4.34 -5.99
CA ILE A 87 3.96 3.62 -4.76
C ILE A 87 4.28 4.57 -3.60
N ILE A 88 5.06 5.63 -3.86
CA ILE A 88 5.44 6.61 -2.83
C ILE A 88 4.21 7.33 -2.30
N VAL A 89 3.37 7.86 -3.19
CA VAL A 89 2.17 8.61 -2.80
C VAL A 89 1.17 7.70 -2.08
N LEU A 90 0.98 6.47 -2.56
CA LEU A 90 0.10 5.51 -1.92
C LEU A 90 0.56 5.17 -0.49
N ARG A 91 1.87 4.96 -0.28
CA ARG A 91 2.44 4.76 1.07
C ARG A 91 2.15 5.94 1.98
N GLN A 92 2.34 7.17 1.50
CA GLN A 92 2.03 8.39 2.27
C GLN A 92 0.56 8.46 2.67
N ARG A 93 -0.37 8.01 1.80
CA ARG A 93 -1.80 7.94 2.12
C ARG A 93 -2.09 6.93 3.23
N PHE A 94 -1.45 5.76 3.19
CA PHE A 94 -1.57 4.78 4.27
C PHE A 94 -1.01 5.30 5.59
N CYS A 95 0.18 5.90 5.61
CA CYS A 95 0.72 6.54 6.82
C CYS A 95 -0.26 7.57 7.39
N ARG A 96 -0.77 8.45 6.53
CA ARG A 96 -1.71 9.49 6.94
C ARG A 96 -3.02 8.93 7.51
N TYR A 97 -3.50 7.81 6.98
CA TYR A 97 -4.68 7.13 7.51
C TYR A 97 -4.49 6.75 8.99
N PHE A 98 -3.37 6.12 9.35
CA PHE A 98 -3.11 5.71 10.73
C PHE A 98 -2.81 6.90 11.65
N GLU A 99 -2.12 7.93 11.18
CA GLU A 99 -1.95 9.17 11.95
C GLU A 99 -3.29 9.79 12.34
N LEU A 100 -4.24 9.84 11.40
CA LEU A 100 -5.58 10.38 11.65
C LEU A 100 -6.38 9.47 12.58
N ALA A 101 -6.33 8.15 12.38
CA ALA A 101 -7.00 7.19 13.26
C ALA A 101 -6.50 7.30 14.70
N ALA A 102 -5.18 7.39 14.91
CA ALA A 102 -4.59 7.59 16.24
C ALA A 102 -5.00 8.93 16.87
N ALA A 103 -5.02 10.02 16.08
CA ALA A 103 -5.44 11.32 16.57
C ALA A 103 -6.91 11.36 17.00
N VAL A 104 -7.79 10.64 16.29
CA VAL A 104 -9.21 10.50 16.67
C VAL A 104 -9.35 9.65 17.93
N SER A 105 -8.65 8.52 18.01
CA SER A 105 -8.66 7.64 19.19
C SER A 105 -8.24 8.37 20.47
N ASN A 106 -7.16 9.16 20.40
CA ASN A 106 -6.66 9.93 21.55
C ASN A 106 -7.63 11.01 22.01
N LYS A 107 -8.42 11.60 21.10
CA LYS A 107 -9.44 12.57 21.48
C LYS A 107 -10.60 11.90 22.24
N LEU A 108 -11.05 10.75 21.75
CA LEU A 108 -12.14 9.98 22.38
C LEU A 108 -11.77 9.42 23.75
N SER A 109 -10.48 9.15 24.02
CA SER A 109 -10.02 8.70 25.34
C SER A 109 -9.75 9.83 26.34
N SER A 110 -9.81 11.09 25.89
CA SER A 110 -9.61 12.28 26.72
C SER A 110 -10.92 12.94 27.16
N GLU A 111 -12.06 12.41 26.71
CA GLU A 111 -13.43 12.76 27.13
C GLU A 111 -13.96 11.75 28.15
#